data_AF-A0A5C6CH23-F1
#
_entry.id   AF-A0A5C6CH23-F1
#
_cell.length_a   1.000
_cell.length_b   1.000
_cell.length_c   1.000
_cell.angle_alpha   90.00
_cell.angle_beta   90.00
_cell.angle_gamma   90.00
#
_symmetry.space_group_name_H-M   'P 1'
#
loop_
_entity.id
_entity.type
_entity.pdbx_description
1 polymer ?
#
loop_
_entity_poly.entity_id
_entity_poly.type
_entity_poly.pdbx_seq_one_letter_code
_entity_poly.pdbx_strand_id
1 'polypeptide(L)' 'MTSIPEWIIEYPETTRVFNELGLDTSCAGKSLQYVCHHQGLSPPMVLARLRQLITSEDNDV' A
#
# COMPACT_ATOMS: atom_id res chain seq x y z
N MET A 1 -11.17 4.84 4.91
CA MET A 1 -10.04 5.54 4.24
C MET A 1 -8.79 5.10 4.96
N THR A 2 -8.20 3.97 4.55
CA THR A 2 -7.10 3.32 5.29
C THR A 2 -5.77 4.03 5.01
N SER A 3 -5.01 4.29 6.06
CA SER A 3 -3.66 4.86 5.99
C SER A 3 -2.60 3.80 5.66
N ILE A 4 -1.43 4.22 5.17
CA ILE A 4 -0.34 3.29 4.87
C ILE A 4 0.10 2.48 6.10
N PRO A 5 0.25 3.07 7.31
CA PRO A 5 0.56 2.30 8.51
C PRO A 5 -0.48 1.23 8.84
N GLU A 6 -1.78 1.52 8.67
CA GLU A 6 -2.84 0.51 8.87
C GLU A 6 -2.70 -0.66 7.88
N TRP A 7 -2.43 -0.39 6.60
CA TRP A 7 -2.15 -1.44 5.62
C TRP A 7 -0.96 -2.32 6.00
N ILE A 8 0.12 -1.73 6.56
CA ILE A 8 1.30 -2.47 7.00
C ILE A 8 1.01 -3.31 8.26
N ILE A 9 0.17 -2.81 9.17
CA ILE A 9 -0.25 -3.57 10.36
C ILE A 9 -1.09 -4.79 9.97
N GLU A 10 -2.03 -4.62 9.03
CA GLU A 10 -2.91 -5.70 8.56
C GLU A 10 -2.19 -6.68 7.63
N TYR A 11 -1.35 -6.17 6.73
CA TYR A 11 -0.66 -6.92 5.67
C TYR A 11 0.81 -6.47 5.57
N PRO A 12 1.71 -6.94 6.46
CA PRO A 12 3.11 -6.55 6.47
C PRO A 12 3.83 -6.66 5.13
N GLU A 13 3.44 -7.60 4.28
CA GLU A 13 3.96 -7.83 2.91
C GLU A 13 3.76 -6.63 1.99
N THR A 14 2.75 -5.79 2.25
CA THR A 14 2.48 -4.57 1.49
C THR A 14 3.57 -3.52 1.63
N THR A 15 4.38 -3.59 2.70
CA THR A 15 5.56 -2.73 2.92
C THR A 15 6.48 -2.72 1.71
N ARG A 16 6.66 -3.87 1.05
CA ARG A 16 7.51 -3.96 -0.13
C ARG A 16 6.99 -3.09 -1.28
N VAL A 17 5.68 -3.07 -1.54
CA VAL A 17 5.08 -2.24 -2.59
C VAL A 17 5.21 -0.77 -2.26
N PHE A 18 4.99 -0.40 -0.99
CA PHE A 18 5.16 0.98 -0.56
C PHE A 18 6.60 1.46 -0.75
N ASN A 19 7.57 0.63 -0.39
CA ASN A 19 8.99 0.92 -0.61
C ASN A 19 9.35 1.00 -2.11
N GLU A 20 8.89 0.05 -2.93
CA GLU A 20 9.12 0.03 -4.38
C GLU A 20 8.54 1.27 -5.09
N LEU A 21 7.42 1.79 -4.59
CA LEU A 21 6.76 2.98 -5.11
C LEU A 21 7.28 4.30 -4.50
N GLY A 22 8.16 4.23 -3.49
CA GLY A 22 8.64 5.42 -2.77
C GLY A 22 7.55 6.13 -1.96
N LEU A 23 6.51 5.40 -1.53
CA LEU A 23 5.41 5.94 -0.74
C LEU A 23 5.91 6.22 0.68
N ASP A 24 5.83 7.49 1.10
CA ASP A 24 6.28 7.90 2.43
C ASP A 24 5.31 7.39 3.50
N THR A 25 5.81 6.46 4.33
CA THR A 25 5.07 5.84 5.43
C THR A 25 5.14 6.64 6.72
N SER A 26 5.94 7.71 6.77
CA SER A 26 6.22 8.53 7.96
C SER A 26 5.08 9.51 8.30
N CYS A 27 4.15 9.73 7.37
CA CYS A 27 3.01 10.61 7.59
C CYS A 27 1.87 9.85 8.29
N ALA A 28 1.89 9.84 9.62
CA ALA A 28 0.95 9.15 10.52
C ALA A 28 -0.52 9.67 10.52
N GLY A 29 -1.08 9.97 9.34
CA GLY A 29 -2.47 10.43 9.21
C GLY A 29 -2.95 10.68 7.79
N LYS A 30 -2.12 10.44 6.76
CA LYS A 30 -2.54 10.55 5.36
C LYS A 30 -3.09 9.22 4.87
N SER A 31 -4.21 9.26 4.16
CA SER A 31 -4.75 8.07 3.50
C SER A 31 -3.85 7.63 2.35
N LEU A 32 -3.82 6.33 2.03
CA LEU A 32 -3.10 5.82 0.86
C LEU A 32 -3.45 6.59 -0.42
N GLN A 33 -4.73 6.88 -0.61
CA GLN A 33 -5.22 7.65 -1.76
C GLN A 33 -4.59 9.06 -1.82
N TYR A 34 -4.52 9.76 -0.69
CA TYR A 34 -3.92 11.09 -0.63
C TYR A 34 -2.43 11.04 -1.02
N VAL A 35 -1.68 10.07 -0.47
CA VAL A 35 -0.25 9.93 -0.77
C VAL A 35 -0.03 9.60 -2.25
N CYS A 36 -0.83 8.69 -2.81
CA CYS A 36 -0.79 8.37 -4.23
C CYS A 36 -0.98 9.62 -5.10
N HIS A 37 -2.04 10.41 -4.85
CA HIS A 37 -2.28 11.63 -5.62
C HIS A 37 -1.16 12.66 -5.49
N HIS A 38 -0.63 12.85 -4.27
CA HIS A 38 0.45 13.80 -4.02
C HIS A 38 1.77 13.40 -4.71
N GLN A 39 1.97 12.11 -4.95
CA GLN A 39 3.14 11.58 -5.67
C GLN A 39 2.89 11.34 -7.17
N GLY A 40 1.72 11.72 -7.70
CA GLY A 40 1.37 11.48 -9.11
C GLY A 40 1.11 10.00 -9.44
N LEU A 41 0.95 9.15 -8.43
CA LEU A 41 0.59 7.74 -8.57
C LEU A 41 -0.92 7.59 -8.69
N SER A 42 -1.34 6.57 -9.44
CA SER A 42 -2.75 6.22 -9.58
C SER A 42 -3.20 5.34 -8.40
N PRO A 43 -4.10 5.81 -7.51
CA PRO A 43 -4.60 4.99 -6.40
C PRO A 43 -5.15 3.62 -6.81
N PRO A 44 -5.97 3.47 -7.88
CA PRO A 44 -6.45 2.15 -8.28
C PRO A 44 -5.33 1.21 -8.74
N MET A 45 -4.26 1.73 -9.36
CA MET A 45 -3.10 0.92 -9.73
C MET A 45 -2.37 0.38 -8.50
N VAL A 46 -2.15 1.24 -7.50
CA VAL A 46 -1.49 0.85 -6.25
C VAL A 46 -2.34 -0.20 -5.52
N LEU A 47 -3.65 0.04 -5.37
CA LEU A 47 -4.57 -0.91 -4.75
C LEU A 47 -4.60 -2.26 -5.47
N ALA A 48 -4.52 -2.29 -6.81
CA ALA A 48 -4.45 -3.53 -7.56
C ALA A 48 -3.18 -4.33 -7.24
N ARG A 49 -2.02 -3.66 -7.14
CA ARG A 49 -0.76 -4.33 -6.75
C ARG A 49 -0.79 -4.88 -5.32
N LEU A 50 -1.36 -4.12 -4.39
CA LEU A 50 -1.52 -4.57 -3.00
C LEU A 50 -2.39 -5.84 -2.93
N ARG A 51 -3.54 -5.84 -3.62
CA ARG A 51 -4.43 -7.02 -3.67
C ARG A 51 -3.74 -8.21 -4.31
N GLN A 52 -3.00 -8.02 -5.39
CA GLN A 52 -2.26 -9.11 -6.03
C GLN A 52 -1.26 -9.76 -5.09
N LEU A 53 -0.54 -8.98 -4.28
CA LEU A 53 0.37 -9.53 -3.27
C LEU A 53 -0.37 -10.33 -2.19
N ILE A 54 -1.40 -9.73 -1.60
CA ILE A 54 -2.18 -10.37 -0.52
C ILE A 54 -2.80 -11.69 -1.01
N THR A 55 -3.33 -11.72 -2.24
CA THR A 55 -3.89 -12.96 -2.83
C THR A 55 -2.81 -13.97 -3.20
N SER A 56 -1.58 -13.53 -3.48
CA SER A 56 -0.48 -14.44 -3.85
C SER A 56 0.19 -15.08 -2.62
N GLU A 57 0.20 -14.39 -1.47
CA GLU A 57 0.73 -14.93 -0.19
C GLU A 57 -0.29 -15.81 0.54
N ASP A 58 -1.60 -15.63 0.29
CA ASP A 58 -2.66 -16.52 0.81
C ASP A 58 -2.73 -17.88 0.09
N ASN A 59 -1.97 -18.08 -0.98
CA ASN A 59 -2.02 -19.26 -1.84
C ASN A 59 -0.68 -20.03 -1.88
N ASP A 60 -0.02 -20.17 -0.73
CA ASP A 60 1.05 -21.14 -0.50
C ASP A 60 0.45 -22.38 0.18
N VAL A 61 0.39 -23.49 -0.58
CA VAL A 61 -0.04 -24.84 -0.16
C VAL A 61 1.10 -25.63 0.45
#